data_AF-A0AAU3GK40-F1
#
_entry.id   AF-A0AAU3GK40-F1
#
_cell.length_a   1.000
_cell.length_b   1.000
_cell.length_c   1.000
_cell.angle_alpha   90.00
_cell.angle_beta   90.00
_cell.angle_gamma   90.00
#
_symmetry.space_group_name_H-M   'P 1'
#
loop_
_entity.id
_entity.type
_entity.pdbx_description
1 polymer ?
#
loop_
_entity_poly.entity_id
_entity_poly.type
_entity_poly.pdbx_seq_one_letter_code
_entity_poly.pdbx_strand_id
1 'polypeptide(L)'
;MSHTALPPPEPPREPSPEEVAQGLAEIEGHLAEQAPRSAPLPAVREVDGETKRVLHLRKEVAEAHLLADLQDDETPFTLDTAKVRKLRRRTWEAARLHELAQHPAAVAHRDAQIRRVTTRMTMAAAGIALAVSSIGVQGSVAKALDLDEYSAGWWSAYGVEAVLSLPLLAAVGVQAYSAIRGKVVDRKSPEGRRLFRVELVLLGLTLTLNCWPAFALPFDLLKLIVHSLGPVAAVLSVWVLPTIWKIIADLPVPWRGTPPGTPPVHARYRENVSDRYTFSTAPVQVLADHVRDMIAAGELTPNPGVHKIRKALGVGADKASEVQKLLAAGGA
;
A
#
# COMPACT_ATOMS: atom_id res chain seq x y z
N MET A 1 -34.29 56.69 7.14
CA MET A 1 -33.06 55.87 7.12
C MET A 1 -32.49 55.96 5.70
N SER A 2 -31.50 56.83 5.51
CA SER A 2 -30.88 57.07 4.20
C SER A 2 -29.83 56.00 3.92
N HIS A 3 -30.04 55.19 2.90
CA HIS A 3 -29.05 54.22 2.42
C HIS A 3 -27.99 54.96 1.61
N THR A 4 -26.80 55.13 2.21
CA THR A 4 -25.59 55.56 1.50
C THR A 4 -25.15 54.43 0.58
N ALA A 5 -25.39 54.57 -0.72
CA ALA A 5 -24.91 53.64 -1.74
C ALA A 5 -23.38 53.75 -1.84
N LEU A 6 -22.68 52.65 -1.61
CA LEU A 6 -21.24 52.53 -1.85
C LEU A 6 -20.97 52.63 -3.37
N PRO A 7 -19.96 53.40 -3.80
CA PRO A 7 -19.59 53.47 -5.21
C PRO A 7 -19.10 52.10 -5.71
N PRO A 8 -19.30 51.78 -7.00
CA PRO A 8 -18.86 50.54 -7.59
C PRO A 8 -17.32 50.40 -7.50
N PRO A 9 -16.80 49.18 -7.28
CA PRO A 9 -15.37 48.94 -7.24
C PRO A 9 -14.73 49.32 -8.58
N GLU A 10 -13.63 50.08 -8.52
CA GLU A 10 -12.86 50.41 -9.72
C GLU A 10 -12.32 49.14 -10.38
N PRO A 11 -12.31 49.08 -11.74
CA PRO A 11 -11.73 47.96 -12.46
C PRO A 11 -10.22 47.85 -12.14
N PRO A 12 -9.68 46.63 -12.04
CA PRO A 12 -8.26 46.43 -11.76
C PRO A 12 -7.42 47.11 -12.84
N ARG A 13 -6.52 48.01 -12.44
CA ARG A 13 -5.54 48.61 -13.34
C ARG A 13 -4.60 47.51 -13.85
N GLU A 14 -4.44 47.45 -15.16
CA GLU A 14 -3.37 46.66 -15.76
C GLU A 14 -2.02 47.28 -15.38
N PRO A 15 -1.07 46.50 -14.87
CA PRO A 15 0.24 47.01 -14.49
C PRO A 15 0.97 47.54 -15.72
N SER A 16 1.60 48.70 -15.56
CA SER A 16 2.36 49.29 -16.67
C SER A 16 3.60 48.45 -16.99
N PRO A 17 4.13 48.49 -18.23
CA PRO A 17 5.35 47.77 -18.60
C PRO A 17 6.56 48.11 -17.71
N GLU A 18 6.59 49.33 -17.16
CA GLU A 18 7.62 49.81 -16.24
C GLU A 18 7.52 49.13 -14.86
N GLU A 19 6.30 48.96 -14.34
CA GLU A 19 6.05 48.24 -13.07
C GLU A 19 6.45 46.77 -13.19
N VAL A 20 6.22 46.15 -14.36
CA VAL A 20 6.63 44.77 -14.63
C VAL A 20 8.16 44.67 -14.71
N ALA A 21 8.83 45.61 -15.39
CA ALA A 21 10.29 45.63 -15.47
C ALA A 21 10.93 45.83 -14.10
N GLN A 22 10.36 46.71 -13.27
CA GLN A 22 10.84 46.97 -11.92
C GLN A 22 10.62 45.77 -11.00
N GLY A 23 9.47 45.11 -11.08
CA GLY A 23 9.20 43.88 -10.32
C GLY A 23 10.13 42.73 -10.70
N LEU A 24 10.48 42.58 -11.99
CA LEU A 24 11.45 41.58 -12.44
C LEU A 24 12.87 41.86 -11.91
N ALA A 25 13.29 43.12 -11.91
CA ALA A 25 14.60 43.51 -11.37
C ALA A 25 14.70 43.28 -9.86
N GLU A 26 13.63 43.54 -9.10
CA GLU A 26 13.58 43.21 -7.65
C GLU A 26 13.66 41.70 -7.41
N ILE A 27 12.97 40.90 -8.22
CA ILE A 27 13.02 39.44 -8.12
C ILE A 27 14.43 38.92 -8.45
N GLU A 28 15.08 39.42 -9.49
CA GLU A 28 16.47 39.06 -9.83
C GLU A 28 17.45 39.43 -8.71
N GLY A 29 17.29 40.62 -8.12
CA GLY A 29 18.09 41.05 -6.97
C GLY A 29 17.91 40.13 -5.76
N HIS A 30 16.66 39.78 -5.44
CA HIS A 30 16.36 38.89 -4.31
C HIS A 30 16.86 37.47 -4.55
N LEU A 31 16.79 36.98 -5.79
CA LEU A 31 17.36 35.68 -6.19
C LEU A 31 18.89 35.68 -6.14
N ALA A 32 19.55 36.78 -6.53
CA ALA A 32 20.99 36.90 -6.43
C ALA A 32 21.47 36.95 -4.96
N GLU A 33 20.70 37.57 -4.06
CA GLU A 33 20.98 37.60 -2.63
C GLU A 33 20.72 36.25 -1.92
N GLN A 34 19.67 35.52 -2.34
CA GLN A 34 19.34 34.20 -1.79
C GLN A 34 20.06 33.04 -2.48
N ALA A 35 20.73 33.28 -3.61
CA ALA A 35 21.57 32.27 -4.24
C ALA A 35 22.60 31.80 -3.19
N PRO A 36 22.57 30.51 -2.81
CA PRO A 36 23.47 30.01 -1.78
C PRO A 36 24.89 30.29 -2.25
N ARG A 37 25.60 31.19 -1.53
CA ARG A 37 27.02 31.42 -1.75
C ARG A 37 27.67 30.06 -1.77
N SER A 38 28.20 29.66 -2.91
CA SER A 38 28.90 28.38 -3.08
C SER A 38 29.94 28.29 -1.97
N ALA A 39 29.58 27.56 -0.91
CA ALA A 39 30.52 27.29 0.16
C ALA A 39 31.71 26.60 -0.51
N PRO A 40 32.96 26.99 -0.21
CA PRO A 40 34.11 26.25 -0.69
C PRO A 40 33.88 24.78 -0.37
N LEU A 41 33.93 23.93 -1.39
CA LEU A 41 33.73 22.48 -1.28
C LEU A 41 34.47 22.02 -0.01
N PRO A 42 33.76 21.48 0.99
CA PRO A 42 34.42 21.03 2.20
C PRO A 42 35.49 20.04 1.76
N ALA A 43 36.76 20.36 2.07
CA ALA A 43 37.85 19.43 1.87
C ALA A 43 37.40 18.09 2.45
N VAL A 44 37.39 17.05 1.62
CA VAL A 44 36.93 15.72 1.98
C VAL A 44 37.81 15.28 3.15
N ARG A 45 37.34 15.53 4.38
CA ARG A 45 37.91 14.93 5.58
C ARG A 45 37.62 13.46 5.41
N GLU A 46 38.66 12.66 5.17
CA GLU A 46 38.59 11.21 5.31
C GLU A 46 37.99 10.94 6.69
N VAL A 47 36.72 10.54 6.71
CA VAL A 47 36.03 10.18 7.94
C VAL A 47 36.62 8.84 8.35
N ASP A 48 37.63 8.91 9.21
CA ASP A 48 38.31 7.73 9.73
C ASP A 48 37.27 6.86 10.47
N GLY A 49 36.99 5.68 9.92
CA GLY A 49 35.92 4.79 10.38
C GLY A 49 34.95 4.28 9.31
N GLU A 50 35.10 4.67 8.04
CA GLU A 50 34.27 4.11 6.97
C GLU A 50 34.53 2.60 6.78
N THR A 51 33.51 1.78 7.05
CA THR A 51 33.61 0.34 6.82
C THR A 51 33.89 0.05 5.34
N LYS A 52 34.60 -1.04 5.04
CA LYS A 52 34.88 -1.50 3.66
C LYS A 52 33.61 -1.56 2.78
N ARG A 53 32.44 -1.80 3.39
CA ARG A 53 31.14 -1.82 2.70
C ARG A 53 30.71 -0.43 2.20
N VAL A 54 30.96 0.62 2.98
CA VAL A 54 30.67 2.02 2.60
C VAL A 54 31.60 2.46 1.48
N LEU A 55 32.89 2.13 1.56
CA LEU A 55 33.86 2.40 0.49
C LEU A 55 33.48 1.70 -0.83
N HIS A 56 33.02 0.45 -0.76
CA HIS A 56 32.56 -0.28 -1.94
C HIS A 56 31.30 0.35 -2.55
N LEU A 57 30.30 0.69 -1.73
CA LEU A 57 29.10 1.38 -2.19
C LEU A 57 29.42 2.76 -2.79
N ARG A 58 30.37 3.51 -2.24
CA ARG A 58 30.80 4.78 -2.83
C ARG A 58 31.47 4.59 -4.18
N LYS A 59 32.27 3.55 -4.35
CA LYS A 59 32.84 3.19 -5.66
C LYS A 59 31.75 2.82 -6.66
N GLU A 60 30.78 1.99 -6.26
CA GLU A 60 29.63 1.64 -7.12
C GLU A 60 28.81 2.89 -7.52
N VAL A 61 28.58 3.81 -6.59
CA VAL A 61 27.85 5.07 -6.87
C VAL A 61 28.66 5.97 -7.79
N ALA A 62 29.96 6.16 -7.52
CA ALA A 62 30.82 6.99 -8.38
C ALA A 62 30.90 6.44 -9.81
N GLU A 63 31.01 5.13 -9.97
CA GLU A 63 30.97 4.47 -11.28
C GLU A 63 29.62 4.66 -11.96
N ALA A 64 28.50 4.54 -11.23
CA ALA A 64 27.16 4.79 -11.79
C ALA A 64 26.97 6.23 -12.26
N HIS A 65 27.53 7.21 -11.55
CA HIS A 65 27.53 8.62 -11.97
C HIS A 65 28.33 8.83 -13.26
N LEU A 66 29.53 8.25 -13.35
CA LEU A 66 30.34 8.32 -14.58
C LEU A 66 29.65 7.64 -15.77
N LEU A 67 28.95 6.53 -15.54
CA LEU A 67 28.14 5.87 -16.56
C LEU A 67 26.93 6.72 -16.98
N ALA A 68 26.31 7.45 -16.05
CA ALA A 68 25.23 8.39 -16.38
C ALA A 68 25.74 9.54 -17.26
N ASP A 69 26.90 10.11 -16.92
CA ASP A 69 27.53 11.17 -17.72
C ASP A 69 27.89 10.66 -19.14
N LEU A 70 28.36 9.41 -19.26
CA LEU A 70 28.64 8.77 -20.55
C LEU A 70 27.36 8.39 -21.33
N GLN A 71 26.24 8.15 -20.65
CA GLN A 71 24.93 7.95 -21.28
C GLN A 71 24.30 9.27 -21.72
N ASP A 72 24.64 10.37 -21.07
CA ASP A 72 24.26 11.73 -21.45
C ASP A 72 25.19 12.33 -22.52
N ASP A 73 26.34 11.70 -22.81
CA ASP A 73 27.23 12.08 -23.91
C ASP A 73 26.57 11.79 -25.28
N GLU A 74 26.09 12.86 -25.92
CA GLU A 74 25.32 12.84 -27.17
C GLU A 74 26.13 12.45 -28.44
N THR A 75 27.37 11.97 -28.30
CA THR A 75 28.21 11.55 -29.42
C THR A 75 28.47 10.04 -29.42
N PRO A 76 27.51 9.21 -29.90
CA PRO A 76 27.57 8.83 -31.31
C PRO A 76 26.19 8.58 -31.96
N PHE A 77 26.12 8.69 -33.28
CA PHE A 77 24.94 8.56 -34.15
C PHE A 77 24.12 9.84 -34.33
N THR A 78 24.72 10.75 -35.11
CA THR A 78 24.01 11.57 -36.10
C THR A 78 22.84 10.78 -36.72
N LEU A 79 21.59 11.12 -36.36
CA LEU A 79 20.35 11.04 -37.16
C LEU A 79 19.03 11.07 -36.34
N ASP A 80 19.06 11.03 -35.00
CA ASP A 80 17.83 11.17 -34.21
C ASP A 80 17.60 12.62 -33.77
N THR A 81 16.46 13.22 -34.19
CA THR A 81 16.02 14.53 -33.68
C THR A 81 15.79 14.47 -32.16
N ALA A 82 15.93 15.61 -31.47
CA ALA A 82 15.68 15.70 -30.02
C ALA A 82 14.30 15.15 -29.60
N LYS A 83 13.29 15.25 -30.48
CA LYS A 83 11.96 14.65 -30.28
C LYS A 83 12.01 13.11 -30.24
N VAL A 84 12.76 12.48 -31.14
CA VAL A 84 12.93 11.02 -31.20
C VAL A 84 13.67 10.52 -29.97
N ARG A 85 14.72 11.22 -29.53
CA ARG A 85 15.47 10.87 -28.30
C ARG A 85 14.57 10.91 -27.05
N LYS A 86 13.81 12.00 -26.88
CA LYS A 86 12.85 12.15 -25.77
C LYS A 86 11.79 11.05 -25.78
N LEU A 87 11.29 10.68 -26.96
CA LEU A 87 10.32 9.60 -27.10
C LEU A 87 10.95 8.25 -26.75
N ARG A 88 12.15 7.93 -27.27
CA ARG A 88 12.87 6.68 -26.94
C ARG A 88 13.11 6.54 -25.44
N ARG A 89 13.54 7.62 -24.77
CA ARG A 89 13.74 7.64 -23.32
C ARG A 89 12.43 7.34 -22.57
N ARG A 90 11.33 8.00 -22.94
CA ARG A 90 10.01 7.72 -22.36
C ARG A 90 9.55 6.28 -22.60
N THR A 91 9.80 5.74 -23.80
CA THR A 91 9.46 4.34 -24.12
C THR A 91 10.29 3.36 -23.29
N TRP A 92 11.59 3.62 -23.11
CA TRP A 92 12.46 2.84 -22.25
C TRP A 92 12.06 2.91 -20.78
N GLU A 93 11.78 4.10 -20.27
CA GLU A 93 11.27 4.31 -18.90
C GLU A 93 9.93 3.59 -18.71
N ALA A 94 9.01 3.69 -19.67
CA ALA A 94 7.73 2.97 -19.64
C ALA A 94 7.91 1.45 -19.68
N ALA A 95 8.83 0.93 -20.51
CA ALA A 95 9.15 -0.49 -20.55
C ALA A 95 9.74 -0.98 -19.22
N ARG A 96 10.62 -0.19 -18.62
CA ARG A 96 11.22 -0.51 -17.31
C ARG A 96 10.20 -0.46 -16.17
N LEU A 97 9.29 0.52 -16.19
CA LEU A 97 8.17 0.58 -15.26
C LEU A 97 7.20 -0.58 -15.47
N HIS A 98 6.98 -1.00 -16.71
CA HIS A 98 6.16 -2.16 -17.03
C HIS A 98 6.78 -3.46 -16.51
N GLU A 99 8.09 -3.66 -16.71
CA GLU A 99 8.85 -4.79 -16.14
C GLU A 99 8.78 -4.78 -14.61
N LEU A 100 9.00 -3.62 -13.98
CA LEU A 100 8.88 -3.46 -12.53
C LEU A 100 7.47 -3.77 -12.05
N ALA A 101 6.43 -3.38 -12.79
CA ALA A 101 5.03 -3.66 -12.47
C ALA A 101 4.67 -5.15 -12.58
N GLN A 102 5.44 -5.94 -13.35
CA GLN A 102 5.29 -7.40 -13.41
C GLN A 102 6.03 -8.12 -12.28
N HIS A 103 6.95 -7.45 -11.57
CA HIS A 103 7.72 -8.07 -10.49
C HIS A 103 6.81 -8.50 -9.33
N PRO A 104 6.92 -9.72 -8.77
CA PRO A 104 5.98 -10.25 -7.77
C PRO A 104 5.89 -9.39 -6.51
N ALA A 105 7.02 -8.80 -6.09
CA ALA A 105 7.06 -7.89 -4.95
C ALA A 105 6.29 -6.57 -5.21
N ALA A 106 6.33 -6.05 -6.44
CA ALA A 106 5.59 -4.85 -6.82
C ALA A 106 4.09 -5.14 -6.89
N VAL A 107 3.69 -6.30 -7.43
CA VAL A 107 2.30 -6.77 -7.43
C VAL A 107 1.79 -6.93 -6.00
N ALA A 108 2.53 -7.60 -5.13
CA ALA A 108 2.16 -7.77 -3.72
C ALA A 108 2.01 -6.42 -2.98
N HIS A 109 2.90 -5.46 -3.26
CA HIS A 109 2.80 -4.12 -2.70
C HIS A 109 1.56 -3.38 -3.20
N ARG A 110 1.28 -3.42 -4.51
CA ARG A 110 0.09 -2.82 -5.12
C ARG A 110 -1.19 -3.43 -4.54
N ASP A 111 -1.26 -4.75 -4.42
CA ASP A 111 -2.43 -5.43 -3.87
C ASP A 111 -2.63 -5.08 -2.40
N ALA A 112 -1.54 -4.94 -1.63
CA ALA A 112 -1.61 -4.45 -0.25
C ALA A 112 -2.10 -3.00 -0.18
N GLN A 113 -1.67 -2.12 -1.11
CA GLN A 113 -2.17 -0.75 -1.20
C GLN A 113 -3.66 -0.71 -1.56
N ILE A 114 -4.09 -1.46 -2.58
CA ILE A 114 -5.50 -1.54 -2.98
C ILE A 114 -6.34 -2.04 -1.81
N ARG A 115 -5.94 -3.12 -1.14
CA ARG A 115 -6.62 -3.61 0.07
C ARG A 115 -6.76 -2.53 1.13
N ARG A 116 -5.69 -1.77 1.41
CA ARG A 116 -5.72 -0.66 2.38
C ARG A 116 -6.66 0.45 1.96
N VAL A 117 -6.61 0.88 0.71
CA VAL A 117 -7.48 1.96 0.17
C VAL A 117 -8.94 1.52 0.21
N THR A 118 -9.26 0.34 -0.31
CA THR A 118 -10.62 -0.22 -0.28
C THR A 118 -11.13 -0.36 1.15
N THR A 119 -10.30 -0.86 2.08
CA THR A 119 -10.67 -0.94 3.50
C THR A 119 -10.98 0.43 4.07
N ARG A 120 -10.14 1.45 3.83
CA ARG A 120 -10.40 2.81 4.29
C ARG A 120 -11.69 3.39 3.72
N MET A 121 -11.95 3.20 2.43
CA MET A 121 -13.18 3.66 1.79
C MET A 121 -14.42 2.97 2.36
N THR A 122 -14.39 1.65 2.53
CA THR A 122 -15.48 0.88 3.13
C THR A 122 -15.73 1.28 4.58
N MET A 123 -14.68 1.46 5.39
CA MET A 123 -14.80 1.88 6.78
C MET A 123 -15.30 3.33 6.89
N ALA A 124 -14.88 4.23 5.99
CA ALA A 124 -15.41 5.58 5.93
C ALA A 124 -16.90 5.59 5.55
N ALA A 125 -17.31 4.80 4.55
CA ALA A 125 -18.71 4.64 4.17
C ALA A 125 -19.56 4.08 5.32
N ALA A 126 -19.07 3.06 6.03
CA ALA A 126 -19.72 2.53 7.22
C ALA A 126 -19.84 3.58 8.33
N GLY A 127 -18.79 4.36 8.58
CA GLY A 127 -18.80 5.46 9.56
C GLY A 127 -19.82 6.54 9.23
N ILE A 128 -19.91 6.96 7.96
CA ILE A 128 -20.93 7.91 7.49
C ILE A 128 -22.34 7.32 7.68
N ALA A 129 -22.55 6.05 7.30
CA ALA A 129 -23.84 5.39 7.44
C ALA A 129 -24.30 5.30 8.91
N LEU A 130 -23.38 4.98 9.83
CA LEU A 130 -23.64 4.98 11.27
C LEU A 130 -23.92 6.38 11.82
N ALA A 131 -23.18 7.41 11.35
CA ALA A 131 -23.41 8.78 11.78
C ALA A 131 -24.81 9.28 11.36
N VAL A 132 -25.24 8.97 10.12
CA VAL A 132 -26.58 9.32 9.65
C VAL A 132 -27.66 8.53 10.41
N SER A 133 -27.43 7.24 10.67
CA SER A 133 -28.33 6.40 11.47
C SER A 133 -28.50 6.93 12.89
N SER A 134 -27.42 7.43 13.50
CA SER A 134 -27.41 7.97 14.87
C SER A 134 -28.34 9.16 15.04
N ILE A 135 -28.58 9.94 13.98
CA ILE A 135 -29.56 11.04 14.02
C ILE A 135 -30.99 10.49 14.18
N GLY A 136 -31.32 9.40 13.48
CA GLY A 136 -32.64 8.77 13.58
C GLY A 136 -32.88 8.06 14.92
N VAL A 137 -31.85 7.38 15.44
CA VAL A 137 -31.92 6.74 16.77
C VAL A 137 -32.02 7.79 17.87
N GLN A 138 -31.23 8.86 17.80
CA GLN A 138 -31.28 9.95 18.78
C GLN A 138 -32.68 10.54 18.89
N GLY A 139 -33.32 10.87 17.75
CA GLY A 139 -34.68 11.40 17.75
C GLY A 139 -35.71 10.42 18.33
N SER A 140 -35.54 9.12 18.06
CA SER A 140 -36.43 8.08 18.59
C SER A 140 -36.27 7.89 20.10
N VAL A 141 -35.03 7.88 20.59
CA VAL A 141 -34.71 7.75 22.03
C VAL A 141 -35.14 9.00 22.80
N ALA A 142 -34.85 10.19 22.28
CA ALA A 142 -35.25 11.45 22.91
C ALA A 142 -36.77 11.53 23.08
N LYS A 143 -37.52 11.14 22.04
CA LYS A 143 -38.98 11.06 22.09
C LYS A 143 -39.48 9.98 23.05
N ALA A 144 -38.87 8.79 23.05
CA ALA A 144 -39.31 7.67 23.88
C ALA A 144 -39.09 7.91 25.38
N LEU A 145 -38.05 8.68 25.73
CA LEU A 145 -37.69 9.00 27.12
C LEU A 145 -38.17 10.40 27.55
N ASP A 146 -38.96 11.09 26.72
CA ASP A 146 -39.47 12.44 26.98
C ASP A 146 -38.36 13.43 27.40
N LEU A 147 -37.26 13.42 26.65
CA LEU A 147 -36.09 14.25 26.95
C LEU A 147 -36.27 15.66 26.42
N ASP A 148 -36.07 16.66 27.29
CA ASP A 148 -36.06 18.07 26.89
C ASP A 148 -35.00 18.32 25.81
N GLU A 149 -35.38 19.06 24.76
CA GLU A 149 -34.45 19.48 23.71
C GLU A 149 -33.24 20.22 24.31
N TYR A 150 -32.06 19.90 23.82
CA TYR A 150 -30.77 20.44 24.29
C TYR A 150 -30.37 20.09 25.74
N SER A 151 -31.14 19.26 26.44
CA SER A 151 -30.73 18.73 27.73
C SER A 151 -29.51 17.80 27.61
N ALA A 152 -28.81 17.58 28.73
CA ALA A 152 -27.73 16.59 28.77
C ALA A 152 -28.22 15.19 28.36
N GLY A 153 -29.47 14.84 28.70
CA GLY A 153 -30.12 13.61 28.27
C GLY A 153 -30.26 13.54 26.74
N TRP A 154 -30.77 14.61 26.12
CA TRP A 154 -30.95 14.70 24.68
C TRP A 154 -29.63 14.55 23.89
N TRP A 155 -28.54 15.15 24.39
CA TRP A 155 -27.20 14.96 23.82
C TRP A 155 -26.66 13.55 24.05
N SER A 156 -26.90 12.97 25.24
CA SER A 156 -26.45 11.60 25.54
C SER A 156 -27.14 10.53 24.67
N ALA A 157 -28.34 10.82 24.13
CA ALA A 157 -29.05 9.94 23.22
C ALA A 157 -28.29 9.67 21.90
N TYR A 158 -27.41 10.59 21.45
CA TYR A 158 -26.48 10.30 20.34
C TYR A 158 -25.49 9.16 20.65
N GLY A 159 -25.16 8.96 21.93
CA GLY A 159 -24.23 7.91 22.36
C GLY A 159 -24.84 6.51 22.36
N VAL A 160 -26.17 6.38 22.35
CA VAL A 160 -26.85 5.07 22.43
C VAL A 160 -26.49 4.20 21.24
N GLU A 161 -26.53 4.74 20.02
CA GLU A 161 -26.16 3.98 18.84
C GLU A 161 -24.67 3.62 18.83
N ALA A 162 -23.78 4.53 19.26
CA ALA A 162 -22.36 4.25 19.37
C ALA A 162 -22.10 3.06 20.32
N VAL A 163 -22.74 3.05 21.50
CA VAL A 163 -22.60 1.97 22.48
C VAL A 163 -23.12 0.64 21.95
N LEU A 164 -24.25 0.64 21.23
CA LEU A 164 -24.83 -0.57 20.63
C LEU A 164 -24.03 -1.08 19.41
N SER A 165 -23.42 -0.17 18.65
CA SER A 165 -22.66 -0.49 17.45
C SER A 165 -21.21 -0.89 17.76
N LEU A 166 -20.63 -0.52 18.90
CA LEU A 166 -19.27 -0.90 19.29
C LEU A 166 -19.03 -2.42 19.30
N PRO A 167 -19.89 -3.26 19.92
CA PRO A 167 -19.75 -4.72 19.85
C PRO A 167 -19.86 -5.27 18.43
N LEU A 168 -20.74 -4.70 17.60
CA LEU A 168 -20.87 -5.08 16.20
C LEU A 168 -19.58 -4.74 15.44
N LEU A 169 -19.07 -3.51 15.59
CA LEU A 169 -17.83 -3.07 14.97
C LEU A 169 -16.62 -3.90 15.44
N ALA A 170 -16.58 -4.29 16.72
CA ALA A 170 -15.55 -5.17 17.25
C ALA A 170 -15.61 -6.58 16.63
N ALA A 171 -16.80 -7.18 16.55
CA ALA A 171 -17.01 -8.48 15.90
C ALA A 171 -16.53 -8.44 14.43
N VAL A 172 -16.87 -7.38 13.73
CA VAL A 172 -16.46 -7.13 12.35
C VAL A 172 -14.94 -6.92 12.24
N GLY A 173 -14.35 -6.12 13.14
CA GLY A 173 -12.92 -5.87 13.20
C GLY A 173 -12.14 -7.17 13.40
N VAL A 174 -12.64 -8.08 14.24
CA VAL A 174 -12.05 -9.41 14.43
C VAL A 174 -12.15 -10.26 13.16
N GLN A 175 -13.30 -10.27 12.47
CA GLN A 175 -13.43 -10.99 11.18
C GLN A 175 -12.47 -10.44 10.12
N ALA A 176 -12.40 -9.11 10.01
CA ALA A 176 -11.51 -8.41 9.10
C ALA A 176 -10.04 -8.74 9.39
N TYR A 177 -9.63 -8.65 10.66
CA TYR A 177 -8.28 -9.01 11.09
C TYR A 177 -7.95 -10.49 10.81
N SER A 178 -8.89 -11.39 11.11
CA SER A 178 -8.73 -12.83 10.86
C SER A 178 -8.55 -13.12 9.37
N ALA A 179 -9.33 -12.47 8.51
CA ALA A 179 -9.22 -12.61 7.06
C ALA A 179 -7.87 -12.08 6.53
N ILE A 180 -7.33 -10.98 7.08
CA ILE A 180 -5.98 -10.48 6.76
C ILE A 180 -4.91 -11.52 7.11
N ARG A 181 -5.13 -12.32 8.16
CA ARG A 181 -4.23 -13.42 8.59
C ARG A 181 -4.49 -14.75 7.87
N GLY A 182 -5.31 -14.74 6.81
CA GLY A 182 -5.63 -15.93 6.03
C GLY A 182 -6.60 -16.90 6.71
N LYS A 183 -7.25 -16.47 7.80
CA LYS A 183 -8.26 -17.25 8.52
C LYS A 183 -9.62 -16.60 8.33
N VAL A 184 -10.37 -17.01 7.31
CA VAL A 184 -11.76 -16.56 7.17
C VAL A 184 -12.61 -17.33 8.18
N VAL A 185 -13.37 -16.62 9.02
CA VAL A 185 -14.31 -17.25 9.94
C VAL A 185 -15.41 -17.90 9.12
N ASP A 186 -15.47 -19.23 9.10
CA ASP A 186 -16.55 -19.95 8.43
C ASP A 186 -17.86 -19.75 9.20
N ARG A 187 -18.87 -19.14 8.56
CA ARG A 187 -20.20 -18.95 9.14
C ARG A 187 -20.88 -20.25 9.54
N LYS A 188 -20.49 -21.38 8.96
CA LYS A 188 -21.01 -22.70 9.32
C LYS A 188 -20.35 -23.28 10.57
N SER A 189 -19.16 -22.79 10.94
CA SER A 189 -18.47 -23.21 12.16
C SER A 189 -19.29 -22.86 13.41
N PRO A 190 -19.10 -23.57 14.54
CA PRO A 190 -19.75 -23.22 15.80
C PRO A 190 -19.50 -21.76 16.22
N GLU A 191 -18.27 -21.27 16.05
CA GLU A 191 -17.85 -19.90 16.35
C GLU A 191 -18.48 -18.90 15.39
N GLY A 192 -18.46 -19.19 14.08
CA GLY A 192 -19.09 -18.35 13.07
C GLY A 192 -20.59 -18.22 13.26
N ARG A 193 -21.27 -19.31 13.66
CA ARG A 193 -22.71 -19.27 14.00
C ARG A 193 -22.99 -18.41 15.22
N ARG A 194 -22.14 -18.45 16.26
CA ARG A 194 -22.29 -17.58 17.44
C ARG A 194 -22.11 -16.12 17.07
N LEU A 195 -21.07 -15.82 16.28
CA LEU A 195 -20.78 -14.47 15.81
C LEU A 195 -21.91 -13.91 14.95
N PHE A 196 -22.44 -14.72 14.03
CA PHE A 196 -23.58 -14.37 13.19
C PHE A 196 -24.86 -14.10 14.01
N ARG A 197 -25.12 -14.88 15.07
CA ARG A 197 -26.27 -14.62 15.95
C ARG A 197 -26.13 -13.29 16.69
N VAL A 198 -24.94 -12.98 17.22
CA VAL A 198 -24.67 -11.70 17.89
C VAL A 198 -24.87 -10.55 16.91
N GLU A 199 -24.34 -10.67 15.70
CA GLU A 199 -24.54 -9.71 14.62
C GLU A 199 -26.03 -9.52 14.28
N LEU A 200 -26.78 -10.61 14.12
CA LEU A 200 -28.21 -10.56 13.81
C LEU A 200 -29.03 -9.89 14.93
N VAL A 201 -28.70 -10.17 16.19
CA VAL A 201 -29.37 -9.56 17.35
C VAL A 201 -29.08 -8.06 17.42
N LEU A 202 -27.81 -7.67 17.28
CA LEU A 202 -27.41 -6.26 17.30
C LEU A 202 -28.02 -5.48 16.13
N LEU A 203 -27.97 -6.06 14.92
CA LEU A 203 -28.59 -5.46 13.74
C LEU A 203 -30.11 -5.34 13.88
N GLY A 204 -30.77 -6.39 14.38
CA GLY A 204 -32.20 -6.39 14.64
C GLY A 204 -32.58 -5.30 15.64
N LEU A 205 -31.79 -5.11 16.69
CA LEU A 205 -31.98 -4.04 17.67
C LEU A 205 -31.81 -2.65 17.04
N THR A 206 -30.73 -2.42 16.30
CA THR A 206 -30.49 -1.12 15.63
C THR A 206 -31.58 -0.80 14.61
N LEU A 207 -31.98 -1.78 13.78
CA LEU A 207 -33.08 -1.60 12.83
C LEU A 207 -34.39 -1.33 13.55
N THR A 208 -34.69 -2.04 14.64
CA THR A 208 -35.92 -1.81 15.41
C THR A 208 -35.94 -0.39 15.95
N LEU A 209 -34.85 0.06 16.58
CA LEU A 209 -34.77 1.42 17.14
C LEU A 209 -34.88 2.50 16.07
N ASN A 210 -34.22 2.32 14.92
CA ASN A 210 -34.22 3.32 13.86
C ASN A 210 -35.55 3.36 13.08
N CYS A 211 -36.16 2.20 12.85
CA CYS A 211 -37.40 2.06 12.09
C CYS A 211 -38.67 2.12 12.95
N TRP A 212 -38.57 2.12 14.27
CA TRP A 212 -39.74 2.16 15.17
C TRP A 212 -40.76 3.24 14.79
N PRO A 213 -40.34 4.49 14.48
CA PRO A 213 -41.28 5.55 14.10
C PRO A 213 -42.02 5.32 12.78
N ALA A 214 -41.63 4.33 11.97
CA ALA A 214 -42.29 3.93 10.73
C ALA A 214 -43.30 2.79 10.93
N PHE A 215 -43.14 2.01 12.01
CA PHE A 215 -44.09 0.97 12.42
C PHE A 215 -45.21 1.51 13.32
N ALA A 216 -44.98 2.65 13.97
CA ALA A 216 -46.04 3.36 14.70
C ALA A 216 -47.19 3.70 13.73
N LEU A 217 -48.43 3.44 14.13
CA LEU A 217 -49.59 3.70 13.26
C LEU A 217 -49.78 5.22 13.03
N PRO A 218 -50.03 5.66 11.78
CA PRO A 218 -50.14 4.86 10.56
C PRO A 218 -48.77 4.39 10.01
N PHE A 219 -48.73 3.16 9.50
CA PHE A 219 -47.54 2.59 8.87
C PHE A 219 -47.08 3.42 7.67
N ASP A 220 -45.78 3.75 7.63
CA ASP A 220 -45.15 4.51 6.56
C ASP A 220 -43.98 3.72 5.94
N LEU A 221 -44.21 3.14 4.78
CA LEU A 221 -43.20 2.35 4.05
C LEU A 221 -42.00 3.19 3.61
N LEU A 222 -42.20 4.44 3.21
CA LEU A 222 -41.12 5.30 2.75
C LEU A 222 -40.19 5.64 3.92
N LYS A 223 -40.77 5.99 5.07
CA LYS A 223 -40.04 6.22 6.31
C LYS A 223 -39.29 4.96 6.74
N LEU A 224 -39.90 3.79 6.65
CA LEU A 224 -39.25 2.51 6.95
C LEU A 224 -37.99 2.32 6.08
N ILE A 225 -38.10 2.52 4.76
CA ILE A 225 -36.99 2.39 3.81
C ILE A 225 -35.87 3.37 4.16
N VAL A 226 -36.20 4.66 4.32
CA VAL A 226 -35.22 5.73 4.60
C VAL A 226 -34.47 5.45 5.91
N HIS A 227 -35.17 5.09 6.98
CA HIS A 227 -34.55 4.79 8.27
C HIS A 227 -33.78 3.46 8.29
N SER A 228 -34.11 2.50 7.41
CA SER A 228 -33.35 1.24 7.28
C SER A 228 -32.04 1.40 6.50
N LEU A 229 -31.91 2.44 5.68
CA LEU A 229 -30.81 2.59 4.72
C LEU A 229 -29.44 2.65 5.41
N GLY A 230 -29.31 3.41 6.50
CA GLY A 230 -28.06 3.55 7.26
C GLY A 230 -27.57 2.21 7.82
N PRO A 231 -28.36 1.53 8.69
CA PRO A 231 -27.98 0.22 9.24
C PRO A 231 -27.69 -0.83 8.16
N VAL A 232 -28.52 -0.90 7.12
CA VAL A 232 -28.31 -1.84 6.00
C VAL A 232 -27.01 -1.54 5.25
N ALA A 233 -26.74 -0.28 4.93
CA ALA A 233 -25.50 0.12 4.26
C ALA A 233 -24.25 -0.19 5.12
N ALA A 234 -24.33 0.00 6.44
CA ALA A 234 -23.23 -0.32 7.34
C ALA A 234 -22.91 -1.82 7.34
N VAL A 235 -23.93 -2.68 7.46
CA VAL A 235 -23.78 -4.14 7.42
C VAL A 235 -23.28 -4.62 6.06
N LEU A 236 -23.86 -4.12 4.97
CA LEU A 236 -23.44 -4.49 3.61
C LEU A 236 -21.98 -4.10 3.35
N SER A 237 -21.55 -2.92 3.79
CA SER A 237 -20.15 -2.47 3.66
C SER A 237 -19.19 -3.49 4.27
N VAL A 238 -19.54 -3.99 5.46
CA VAL A 238 -18.75 -5.00 6.16
C VAL A 238 -18.79 -6.35 5.46
N TRP A 239 -19.98 -6.83 5.08
CA TRP A 239 -20.16 -8.16 4.49
C TRP A 239 -19.48 -8.30 3.13
N VAL A 240 -19.44 -7.21 2.36
CA VAL A 240 -18.84 -7.19 1.03
C VAL A 240 -17.31 -7.15 1.12
N LEU A 241 -16.73 -6.62 2.20
CA LEU A 241 -15.28 -6.42 2.31
C LEU A 241 -14.45 -7.71 2.19
N PRO A 242 -14.76 -8.82 2.91
CA PRO A 242 -14.05 -10.09 2.72
C PRO A 242 -14.18 -10.66 1.30
N THR A 243 -15.35 -10.47 0.67
CA THR A 243 -15.61 -10.90 -0.70
C THR A 243 -14.75 -10.12 -1.69
N ILE A 244 -14.66 -8.79 -1.53
CA ILE A 244 -13.75 -7.95 -2.34
C ILE A 244 -12.30 -8.41 -2.14
N TRP A 245 -11.86 -8.64 -0.90
CA TRP A 245 -10.49 -9.10 -0.66
C TRP A 245 -10.19 -10.45 -1.27
N LYS A 246 -11.16 -11.37 -1.27
CA LYS A 246 -11.05 -12.66 -1.95
C LYS A 246 -10.92 -12.46 -3.45
N ILE A 247 -11.76 -11.64 -4.06
CA ILE A 247 -11.67 -11.32 -5.49
C ILE A 247 -10.29 -10.75 -5.83
N ILE A 248 -9.78 -9.81 -5.03
CA ILE A 248 -8.42 -9.25 -5.21
C ILE A 248 -7.34 -10.34 -5.06
N ALA A 249 -7.50 -11.28 -4.12
CA ALA A 249 -6.56 -12.38 -3.92
C ALA A 249 -6.55 -13.38 -5.08
N ASP A 250 -7.70 -13.60 -5.71
CA ASP A 250 -7.90 -14.55 -6.79
C ASP A 250 -7.52 -13.95 -8.17
N LEU A 251 -7.22 -12.64 -8.25
CA LEU A 251 -6.77 -12.02 -9.49
C LEU A 251 -5.46 -12.68 -9.94
N PRO A 252 -5.40 -13.21 -11.18
CA PRO A 252 -4.20 -13.89 -11.65
C PRO A 252 -3.05 -12.89 -11.70
N VAL A 253 -1.92 -13.27 -11.10
CA VAL A 253 -0.66 -12.57 -11.33
C VAL A 253 -0.24 -12.96 -12.75
N PRO A 254 -0.13 -12.01 -13.71
CA PRO A 254 0.33 -12.31 -15.05
C PRO A 254 1.84 -12.62 -14.99
N TRP A 255 2.20 -13.77 -14.45
CA TRP A 255 3.55 -14.29 -14.55
C TRP A 255 3.68 -14.92 -15.92
N ARG A 256 4.14 -14.13 -16.90
CA ARG A 256 4.77 -14.71 -18.08
C ARG A 256 6.14 -15.17 -17.64
N GLY A 257 6.19 -16.39 -17.08
CA GLY A 257 7.44 -17.11 -16.99
C GLY A 257 8.04 -17.16 -18.39
N THR A 258 9.22 -16.57 -18.55
CA THR A 258 10.08 -16.81 -19.70
C THR A 258 10.15 -18.32 -19.90
N PRO A 259 9.95 -18.86 -21.12
CA PRO A 259 10.20 -20.27 -21.38
C PRO A 259 11.63 -20.62 -20.95
N PRO A 260 11.87 -21.81 -20.38
CA PRO A 260 13.23 -22.26 -20.13
C PRO A 260 13.93 -22.42 -21.49
N GLY A 261 14.84 -21.51 -21.85
CA GLY A 261 15.66 -21.69 -23.06
C GLY A 261 16.21 -20.45 -23.74
N THR A 262 15.73 -19.24 -23.44
CA THR A 262 16.25 -18.02 -24.13
C THR A 262 16.90 -17.09 -23.12
N PRO A 263 18.25 -17.00 -23.08
CA PRO A 263 18.91 -16.01 -22.24
C PRO A 263 18.61 -14.61 -22.81
N PRO A 264 18.07 -13.67 -22.01
CA PRO A 264 17.96 -12.30 -22.43
C PRO A 264 19.39 -11.73 -22.53
N VAL A 265 19.84 -11.54 -23.77
CA VAL A 265 21.03 -10.76 -24.08
C VAL A 265 20.78 -9.37 -23.50
N HIS A 266 21.57 -8.97 -22.49
CA HIS A 266 21.65 -7.65 -21.83
C HIS A 266 21.12 -7.47 -20.38
N ALA A 267 20.70 -8.51 -19.66
CA ALA A 267 20.38 -8.38 -18.22
C ALA A 267 21.48 -8.90 -17.28
N ARG A 268 22.74 -8.48 -17.46
CA ARG A 268 23.85 -8.80 -16.51
C ARG A 268 24.16 -7.62 -15.58
N TYR A 269 23.19 -7.13 -14.81
CA TYR A 269 23.52 -6.15 -13.75
C TYR A 269 23.01 -6.46 -12.34
N ARG A 270 22.04 -7.34 -12.07
CA ARG A 270 21.76 -7.75 -10.66
C ARG A 270 20.78 -8.92 -10.54
N GLU A 271 21.28 -10.14 -10.63
CA GLU A 271 20.53 -11.36 -10.26
C GLU A 271 20.87 -11.85 -8.82
N ASN A 272 21.61 -11.07 -8.05
CA ASN A 272 22.17 -11.51 -6.75
C ASN A 272 21.29 -11.28 -5.51
N VAL A 273 20.03 -10.85 -5.65
CA VAL A 273 19.22 -10.40 -4.48
C VAL A 273 17.94 -11.21 -4.24
N SER A 274 17.31 -11.82 -5.25
CA SER A 274 16.01 -12.49 -5.11
C SER A 274 16.06 -14.00 -4.81
N ASP A 275 17.11 -14.73 -5.19
CA ASP A 275 17.15 -16.20 -4.99
C ASP A 275 17.62 -16.65 -3.60
N ARG A 276 18.06 -15.72 -2.74
CA ARG A 276 18.52 -16.08 -1.38
C ARG A 276 17.39 -16.49 -0.42
N TYR A 277 16.13 -16.21 -0.75
CA TYR A 277 15.00 -16.51 0.14
C TYR A 277 14.26 -17.81 -0.17
N THR A 278 14.29 -18.29 -1.41
CA THR A 278 13.54 -19.50 -1.84
C THR A 278 14.17 -20.79 -1.32
N PHE A 279 15.50 -20.88 -1.25
CA PHE A 279 16.18 -22.09 -0.76
C PHE A 279 16.12 -22.28 0.76
N SER A 280 15.84 -21.23 1.53
CA SER A 280 15.77 -21.33 2.99
C SER A 280 14.65 -22.27 3.47
N THR A 281 13.56 -22.41 2.71
CA THR A 281 12.43 -23.31 3.05
C THR A 281 12.44 -24.64 2.31
N ALA A 282 13.35 -24.85 1.37
CA ALA A 282 13.41 -26.08 0.58
C ALA A 282 13.74 -27.32 1.47
N PRO A 283 13.20 -28.50 1.13
CA PRO A 283 13.59 -29.77 1.75
C PRO A 283 15.08 -30.07 1.54
N VAL A 284 15.72 -30.71 2.53
CA VAL A 284 17.17 -30.97 2.53
C VAL A 284 17.62 -31.82 1.32
N GLN A 285 16.80 -32.76 0.86
CA GLN A 285 17.08 -33.55 -0.35
C GLN A 285 17.24 -32.69 -1.60
N VAL A 286 16.32 -31.74 -1.83
CA VAL A 286 16.38 -30.85 -3.00
C VAL A 286 17.65 -30.00 -2.96
N LEU A 287 18.04 -29.54 -1.76
CA LEU A 287 19.30 -28.83 -1.55
C LEU A 287 20.51 -29.72 -1.83
N ALA A 288 20.48 -30.99 -1.43
CA ALA A 288 21.56 -31.93 -1.68
C ALA A 288 21.71 -32.27 -3.17
N ASP A 289 20.59 -32.48 -3.88
CA ASP A 289 20.59 -32.71 -5.33
C ASP A 289 21.22 -31.52 -6.07
N HIS A 290 20.81 -30.29 -5.71
CA HIS A 290 21.39 -29.07 -6.27
C HIS A 290 22.89 -28.94 -6.00
N VAL A 291 23.37 -29.31 -4.80
CA VAL A 291 24.81 -29.32 -4.51
C VAL A 291 25.55 -30.38 -5.33
N ARG A 292 24.95 -31.55 -5.61
CA ARG A 292 25.55 -32.55 -6.51
C ARG A 292 25.68 -32.03 -7.93
N ASP A 293 24.67 -31.32 -8.43
CA ASP A 293 24.72 -30.68 -9.74
C ASP A 293 25.84 -29.63 -9.81
N MET A 294 26.00 -28.80 -8.77
CA MET A 294 27.11 -27.85 -8.67
C MET A 294 28.49 -28.52 -8.60
N ILE A 295 28.60 -29.69 -7.96
CA ILE A 295 29.84 -30.48 -7.96
C ILE A 295 30.12 -31.03 -9.36
N ALA A 296 29.10 -31.56 -10.04
CA ALA A 296 29.21 -32.09 -11.40
C ALA A 296 29.59 -30.99 -12.42
N ALA A 297 29.09 -29.77 -12.23
CA ALA A 297 29.45 -28.59 -13.02
C ALA A 297 30.85 -28.02 -12.69
N GLY A 298 31.52 -28.53 -11.65
CA GLY A 298 32.83 -28.05 -11.20
C GLY A 298 32.79 -26.73 -10.42
N GLU A 299 31.60 -26.24 -10.06
CA GLU A 299 31.41 -25.02 -9.27
C GLU A 299 31.74 -25.23 -7.79
N LEU A 300 31.57 -26.46 -7.31
CA LEU A 300 31.97 -26.90 -5.97
C LEU A 300 32.97 -28.04 -6.02
N THR A 301 33.89 -28.03 -5.06
CA THR A 301 34.83 -29.15 -4.84
C THR A 301 34.07 -30.42 -4.46
N PRO A 302 34.54 -31.64 -4.82
CA PRO A 302 33.84 -32.90 -4.56
C PRO A 302 33.43 -33.17 -3.11
N ASN A 303 34.16 -32.59 -2.15
CA ASN A 303 33.80 -32.60 -0.74
C ASN A 303 33.74 -31.16 -0.19
N PRO A 304 32.65 -30.42 -0.47
CA PRO A 304 32.56 -29.03 -0.05
C PRO A 304 32.26 -28.96 1.45
N GLY A 305 33.05 -28.16 2.18
CA GLY A 305 32.78 -27.89 3.60
C GLY A 305 31.46 -27.13 3.80
N VAL A 306 30.86 -27.24 4.99
CA VAL A 306 29.59 -26.56 5.38
C VAL A 306 29.56 -25.08 4.96
N HIS A 307 30.67 -24.36 5.14
CA HIS A 307 30.74 -22.95 4.78
C HIS A 307 30.58 -22.69 3.27
N LYS A 308 31.14 -23.56 2.41
CA LYS A 308 31.01 -23.46 0.96
C LYS A 308 29.58 -23.77 0.52
N ILE A 309 28.97 -24.81 1.09
CA ILE A 309 27.56 -25.18 0.86
C ILE A 309 26.65 -24.02 1.30
N ARG A 310 26.87 -23.47 2.49
CA ARG A 310 26.13 -22.31 3.03
C ARG A 310 26.21 -21.11 2.10
N LYS A 311 27.41 -20.80 1.60
CA LYS A 311 27.66 -19.67 0.71
C LYS A 311 27.01 -19.87 -0.67
N ALA A 312 27.07 -21.08 -1.21
CA ALA A 312 26.50 -21.44 -2.50
C ALA A 312 24.97 -21.40 -2.48
N LEU A 313 24.34 -22.01 -1.46
CA LEU A 313 22.89 -22.13 -1.38
C LEU A 313 22.19 -20.94 -0.68
N GLY A 314 22.94 -20.09 0.01
CA GLY A 314 22.37 -18.98 0.79
C GLY A 314 21.55 -19.43 2.01
N VAL A 315 21.72 -20.66 2.49
CA VAL A 315 20.95 -21.24 3.61
C VAL A 315 21.62 -21.03 4.97
N GLY A 316 20.90 -21.35 6.07
CA GLY A 316 21.46 -21.37 7.42
C GLY A 316 22.53 -22.46 7.63
N ALA A 317 23.37 -22.30 8.65
CA ALA A 317 24.47 -23.23 8.93
C ALA A 317 23.98 -24.66 9.26
N ASP A 318 22.87 -24.78 9.98
CA ASP A 318 22.29 -26.09 10.37
C ASP A 318 21.84 -26.89 9.14
N LYS A 319 21.07 -26.25 8.24
CA LYS A 319 20.68 -26.87 6.95
C LYS A 319 21.88 -27.21 6.08
N ALA A 320 22.89 -26.33 6.00
CA ALA A 320 24.10 -26.63 5.26
C ALA A 320 24.86 -27.83 5.84
N SER A 321 24.84 -28.02 7.17
CA SER A 321 25.42 -29.18 7.83
C SER A 321 24.63 -30.45 7.56
N GLU A 322 23.30 -30.39 7.56
CA GLU A 322 22.43 -31.53 7.19
C GLU A 322 22.67 -31.96 5.74
N VAL A 323 22.74 -31.00 4.80
CA VAL A 323 23.08 -31.29 3.40
C VAL A 323 24.46 -31.95 3.30
N GLN A 324 25.46 -31.45 4.03
CA GLN A 324 26.80 -32.05 4.02
C GLN A 324 26.78 -33.50 4.52
N LYS A 325 26.06 -33.78 5.61
CA LYS A 325 25.92 -35.16 6.14
C LYS A 325 25.25 -36.07 5.13
N LEU A 326 24.24 -35.56 4.41
CA LEU A 326 23.51 -36.32 3.40
C LEU A 326 24.39 -36.64 2.18
N LEU A 327 25.25 -35.69 1.77
CA LEU A 327 26.26 -35.92 0.72
C LEU A 327 27.31 -36.95 1.15
N ALA A 328 27.77 -36.89 2.40
CA ALA A 328 28.72 -37.86 2.94
C ALA A 328 28.14 -39.27 3.07
N ALA A 329 26.84 -39.39 3.39
CA ALA A 329 26.15 -40.67 3.51
C ALA A 329 25.84 -41.34 2.16
N GLY A 330 25.73 -40.56 1.08
CA GLY A 330 25.44 -41.06 -0.27
C GLY A 330 26.68 -41.32 -1.15
N GLY A 331 27.88 -41.12 -0.61
CA GLY A 331 29.16 -41.32 -1.31
C GLY A 331 29.91 -42.60 -0.92
N ALA A 332 29.23 -43.56 -0.29
CA ALA A 332 29.74 -44.87 0.06
C ALA A 332 29.24 -45.95 -0.91
#